data_AF-A0A7W1C1U8-F1
#
_entry.id   AF-A0A7W1C1U8-F1
#
_cell.length_a   1.000
_cell.length_b   1.000
_cell.length_c   1.000
_cell.angle_alpha   90.00
_cell.angle_beta   90.00
_cell.angle_gamma   90.00
#
_symmetry.space_group_name_H-M   'P 1'
#
loop_
_entity.id
_entity.type
_entity.pdbx_description
1 polymer ?
#
loop_
_entity_poly.entity_id
_entity_poly.type
_entity_poly.pdbx_seq_one_letter_code
_entity_poly.pdbx_strand_id
1 'polypeptide(L)'
;MIQTARPYPGFIGASHVSQAQQASQERTINLFPEVQATEFGKNQAILIGTPGVTTWATLPTSPIRGSFEEQGRYFVAAGDTLYEVFSNTSAVPRGTLAYTDGVPVDFAGSGLAGGQLLIRASRNAYVLSLDTNVLTLVRTGNTDAIGYLGGYFLALDATATKFEWSELFDGTVWPALNFYVRTNRSDPWVTMHVMDERVVLLGSETSDTYWAGGVYPNIFQPLPGGTFETGIAASHSVATVGGARVWLAQSGDGLQGVVRSSGTAVENISHHALQHAIAGYARVDDAIGQSYQHEGHTFYLLTFPSARVTWAWDVAVPGVWCERGTWIAEDADYDYWHPTYHQQMFGLHLAGDRESGTIYRVSSQFFLDVGGRPIRRVRRAPALSHNGRRIYYSYFALQVDAGVAPLGVTPLVELRVSDNSGKTFQSLGTRSAGKQGEFDAVCEWYGLGHATDRVFEAVTAAAGPVRWINALMATRNAA
;
A
#
# COMPACT_ATOMS: atom_id res chain seq x y z
N MET A 1 -47.67 -9.24 5.86
CA MET A 1 -47.14 -8.36 4.80
C MET A 1 -45.77 -8.87 4.43
N ILE A 2 -45.59 -9.41 3.22
CA ILE A 2 -44.29 -9.89 2.74
C ILE A 2 -43.38 -8.67 2.63
N GLN A 3 -42.33 -8.61 3.45
CA GLN A 3 -41.42 -7.48 3.43
C GLN A 3 -40.54 -7.57 2.18
N THR A 4 -40.61 -6.55 1.33
CA THR A 4 -39.70 -6.43 0.19
C THR A 4 -38.29 -6.12 0.69
N ALA A 5 -37.32 -6.97 0.35
CA ALA A 5 -35.91 -6.70 0.63
C ALA A 5 -35.44 -5.47 -0.17
N ARG A 6 -34.66 -4.59 0.46
CA ARG A 6 -34.11 -3.37 -0.14
C ARG A 6 -32.58 -3.39 -0.08
N PRO A 7 -31.88 -2.66 -0.97
CA PRO A 7 -30.44 -2.48 -0.86
C PRO A 7 -30.02 -1.95 0.51
N TYR A 8 -28.95 -2.50 1.06
CA TYR A 8 -28.34 -2.03 2.29
C TYR A 8 -27.57 -0.73 2.01
N PRO A 9 -27.96 0.41 2.61
CA PRO A 9 -27.29 1.68 2.36
C PRO A 9 -25.81 1.64 2.79
N GLY A 10 -24.90 1.97 1.88
CA GLY A 10 -23.45 2.03 2.19
C GLY A 10 -22.77 0.67 2.40
N PHE A 11 -23.37 -0.45 1.95
CA PHE A 11 -22.69 -1.75 2.09
C PHE A 11 -21.40 -1.83 1.27
N ILE A 12 -21.37 -1.25 0.06
CA ILE A 12 -20.14 -1.10 -0.73
C ILE A 12 -19.48 0.20 -0.29
N GLY A 13 -18.31 0.12 0.35
CA GLY A 13 -17.67 1.30 0.93
C GLY A 13 -16.27 1.07 1.49
N ALA A 14 -15.71 2.15 2.02
CA ALA A 14 -14.36 2.25 2.56
C ALA A 14 -14.24 1.70 4.01
N SER A 15 -13.02 1.62 4.52
CA SER A 15 -12.75 1.61 5.95
C SER A 15 -12.89 3.02 6.52
N HIS A 16 -13.79 3.20 7.49
CA HIS A 16 -13.99 4.45 8.20
C HIS A 16 -14.43 4.16 9.65
N VAL A 17 -13.45 4.05 10.55
CA VAL A 17 -13.70 3.91 11.99
C VAL A 17 -13.52 5.26 12.67
N SER A 18 -14.64 5.90 13.01
CA SER A 18 -14.64 7.20 13.68
C SER A 18 -14.19 7.09 15.13
N GLN A 19 -13.72 8.22 15.69
CA GLN A 19 -13.45 8.38 17.13
C GLN A 19 -14.65 7.93 17.97
N ALA A 20 -15.85 8.28 17.51
CA ALA A 20 -17.09 7.73 18.02
C ALA A 20 -17.46 6.50 17.17
N GLN A 21 -17.02 5.30 17.59
CA GLN A 21 -17.34 4.04 16.89
C GLN A 21 -18.85 3.84 16.69
N GLN A 22 -19.67 4.39 17.58
CA GLN A 22 -21.14 4.35 17.43
C GLN A 22 -21.65 5.17 16.24
N ALA A 23 -20.92 6.21 15.82
CA ALA A 23 -21.30 7.06 14.69
C ALA A 23 -20.88 6.45 13.35
N SER A 24 -19.67 5.91 13.26
CA SER A 24 -19.21 5.19 12.07
C SER A 24 -18.06 4.26 12.44
N GLN A 25 -18.06 3.08 11.82
CA GLN A 25 -17.16 1.98 12.15
C GLN A 25 -17.03 1.01 10.97
N GLU A 26 -17.18 1.55 9.78
CA GLU A 26 -17.09 0.78 8.56
C GLU A 26 -15.67 0.23 8.42
N ARG A 27 -15.54 -0.99 7.92
CA ARG A 27 -14.23 -1.62 7.75
C ARG A 27 -14.25 -2.48 6.50
N THR A 28 -13.25 -2.32 5.65
CA THR A 28 -13.07 -3.08 4.42
C THR A 28 -11.63 -3.57 4.38
N ILE A 29 -11.43 -4.88 4.56
CA ILE A 29 -10.10 -5.52 4.61
C ILE A 29 -9.97 -6.52 3.48
N ASN A 30 -8.85 -6.46 2.74
CA ASN A 30 -8.55 -7.33 1.60
C ASN A 30 -9.61 -7.32 0.49
N LEU A 31 -10.33 -6.19 0.41
CA LEU A 31 -11.33 -5.84 -0.57
C LEU A 31 -11.10 -4.39 -0.97
N PHE A 32 -11.47 -4.02 -2.19
CA PHE A 32 -11.50 -2.63 -2.63
C PHE A 32 -12.74 -2.38 -3.48
N PRO A 33 -13.33 -1.17 -3.44
CA PRO A 33 -14.46 -0.84 -4.29
C PRO A 33 -14.01 -0.55 -5.72
N GLU A 34 -14.75 -1.08 -6.68
CA GLU A 34 -14.61 -0.77 -8.09
C GLU A 34 -15.89 -0.10 -8.58
N VAL A 35 -15.77 1.14 -9.05
CA VAL A 35 -16.89 1.92 -9.61
C VAL A 35 -17.13 1.47 -11.05
N GLN A 36 -18.39 1.17 -11.37
CA GLN A 36 -18.78 0.75 -12.69
C GLN A 36 -18.94 1.97 -13.60
N ALA A 37 -18.32 1.95 -14.78
CA ALA A 37 -18.38 3.07 -15.73
C ALA A 37 -19.77 3.28 -16.37
N THR A 38 -20.65 2.28 -16.29
CA THR A 38 -21.99 2.34 -16.89
C THR A 38 -23.03 2.82 -15.88
N GLU A 39 -23.77 3.87 -16.22
CA GLU A 39 -24.82 4.45 -15.36
C GLU A 39 -26.00 3.50 -15.09
N PHE A 40 -26.24 2.53 -15.99
CA PHE A 40 -27.36 1.58 -15.93
C PHE A 40 -26.98 0.20 -15.37
N GLY A 41 -25.76 0.05 -14.84
CA GLY A 41 -25.34 -1.19 -14.17
C GLY A 41 -26.24 -1.51 -12.98
N LYS A 42 -26.43 -2.82 -12.68
CA LYS A 42 -27.26 -3.27 -11.54
C LYS A 42 -26.85 -2.61 -10.21
N ASN A 43 -25.56 -2.31 -10.06
CA ASN A 43 -25.01 -1.49 -8.98
C ASN A 43 -23.95 -0.54 -9.55
N GLN A 44 -23.78 0.62 -8.91
CA GLN A 44 -22.80 1.63 -9.31
C GLN A 44 -21.37 1.29 -8.87
N ALA A 45 -21.22 0.43 -7.86
CA ALA A 45 -19.92 -0.07 -7.42
C ALA A 45 -20.07 -1.49 -6.84
N ILE A 46 -18.98 -2.24 -6.85
CA ILE A 46 -18.87 -3.58 -6.26
C ILE A 46 -17.58 -3.68 -5.43
N LEU A 47 -17.50 -4.63 -4.50
CA LEU A 47 -16.25 -4.93 -3.80
C LEU A 47 -15.54 -6.08 -4.48
N ILE A 48 -14.29 -5.86 -4.88
CA ILE A 48 -13.41 -6.86 -5.48
C ILE A 48 -12.37 -7.32 -4.45
N GLY A 49 -12.11 -8.62 -4.40
CA GLY A 49 -11.06 -9.19 -3.55
C GLY A 49 -9.66 -8.75 -3.99
N THR A 50 -8.79 -8.48 -3.03
CA THR A 50 -7.36 -8.29 -3.33
C THR A 50 -6.74 -9.55 -3.95
N PRO A 51 -5.72 -9.40 -4.81
CA PRO A 51 -5.03 -10.52 -5.44
C PRO A 51 -4.32 -11.40 -4.41
N GLY A 52 -4.19 -12.68 -4.74
CA GLY A 52 -3.36 -13.60 -3.97
C GLY A 52 -1.94 -13.71 -4.49
N VAL A 53 -1.18 -14.59 -3.85
CA VAL A 53 0.23 -14.83 -4.14
C VAL A 53 0.56 -16.31 -4.26
N THR A 54 1.60 -16.60 -5.03
CA THR A 54 2.26 -17.91 -5.06
C THR A 54 3.77 -17.72 -5.06
N THR A 55 4.53 -18.68 -4.50
CA THR A 55 5.98 -18.62 -4.52
C THR A 55 6.49 -18.69 -5.94
N TRP A 56 7.31 -17.71 -6.33
CA TRP A 56 7.99 -17.69 -7.62
C TRP A 56 9.46 -18.10 -7.48
N ALA A 57 10.17 -17.53 -6.50
CA ALA A 57 11.56 -17.89 -6.19
C ALA A 57 11.80 -17.78 -4.68
N THR A 58 12.86 -18.41 -4.19
CA THR A 58 13.29 -18.30 -2.79
C THR A 58 14.78 -18.03 -2.74
N LEU A 59 15.15 -16.90 -2.13
CA LEU A 59 16.52 -16.48 -1.91
C LEU A 59 17.08 -17.12 -0.62
N PRO A 60 18.41 -17.34 -0.53
CA PRO A 60 19.03 -17.96 0.64
C PRO A 60 19.00 -17.09 1.91
N THR A 61 18.93 -15.77 1.75
CA THR A 61 18.94 -14.80 2.85
C THR A 61 17.59 -14.08 2.95
N SER A 62 17.30 -13.54 4.14
CA SER A 62 16.05 -12.85 4.45
C SER A 62 16.30 -11.71 5.45
N PRO A 63 15.36 -10.77 5.60
CA PRO A 63 14.15 -10.55 4.79
C PRO A 63 14.47 -9.91 3.43
N ILE A 64 13.52 -9.88 2.50
CA ILE A 64 13.65 -9.01 1.32
C ILE A 64 13.48 -7.56 1.78
N ARG A 65 14.36 -6.67 1.32
CA ARG A 65 14.42 -5.25 1.73
C ARG A 65 14.17 -4.26 0.59
N GLY A 66 14.12 -4.73 -0.64
CA GLY A 66 13.92 -3.91 -1.82
C GLY A 66 14.13 -4.72 -3.08
N SER A 67 13.46 -4.30 -4.16
CA SER A 67 13.70 -4.87 -5.48
C SER A 67 13.64 -3.78 -6.55
N PHE A 68 14.35 -3.99 -7.65
CA PHE A 68 14.45 -3.01 -8.73
C PHE A 68 14.75 -3.71 -10.05
N GLU A 69 14.25 -3.13 -11.13
CA GLU A 69 14.55 -3.56 -12.49
C GLU A 69 15.38 -2.49 -13.18
N GLU A 70 16.45 -2.91 -13.84
CA GLU A 70 17.28 -2.03 -14.66
C GLU A 70 17.76 -2.81 -15.89
N GLN A 71 17.45 -2.29 -17.08
CA GLN A 71 17.90 -2.83 -18.37
C GLN A 71 17.54 -4.30 -18.59
N GLY A 72 16.34 -4.72 -18.16
CA GLY A 72 15.87 -6.09 -18.28
C GLY A 72 16.53 -7.05 -17.28
N ARG A 73 17.16 -6.53 -16.23
CA ARG A 73 17.77 -7.31 -15.15
C ARG A 73 17.05 -7.02 -13.85
N TYR A 74 16.81 -8.07 -13.06
CA TYR A 74 16.06 -7.98 -11.82
C TYR A 74 16.99 -8.11 -10.62
N PHE A 75 17.04 -7.08 -9.79
CA PHE A 75 17.88 -7.02 -8.60
C PHE A 75 17.02 -7.05 -7.34
N VAL A 76 17.44 -7.83 -6.36
CA VAL A 76 16.72 -8.00 -5.09
C VAL A 76 17.73 -7.94 -3.95
N ALA A 77 17.48 -7.07 -2.98
CA ALA A 77 18.24 -7.04 -1.73
C ALA A 77 17.54 -7.96 -0.72
N ALA A 78 18.23 -8.99 -0.25
CA ALA A 78 17.71 -9.93 0.74
C ALA A 78 18.73 -10.19 1.84
N GLY A 79 18.33 -9.96 3.10
CA GLY A 79 19.26 -9.88 4.23
C GLY A 79 20.38 -8.89 3.91
N ASP A 80 21.63 -9.29 4.10
CA ASP A 80 22.83 -8.51 3.80
C ASP A 80 23.35 -8.67 2.36
N THR A 81 22.62 -9.32 1.45
CA THR A 81 23.14 -9.70 0.13
C THR A 81 22.29 -9.10 -1.00
N LEU A 82 22.96 -8.55 -2.01
CA LEU A 82 22.34 -8.18 -3.29
C LEU A 82 22.35 -9.39 -4.22
N TYR A 83 21.20 -9.76 -4.76
CA TYR A 83 21.07 -10.80 -5.78
C TYR A 83 20.64 -10.20 -7.12
N GLU A 84 21.13 -10.80 -8.19
CA GLU A 84 20.44 -10.75 -9.48
C GLU A 84 19.63 -12.04 -9.63
N VAL A 85 18.34 -11.88 -9.93
CA VAL A 85 17.40 -13.00 -10.04
C VAL A 85 16.94 -13.13 -11.49
N PHE A 86 17.04 -14.32 -12.04
CA PHE A 86 16.77 -14.60 -13.45
C PHE A 86 15.36 -15.15 -13.66
N SER A 87 14.87 -15.11 -14.90
CA SER A 87 13.53 -15.58 -15.25
C SER A 87 13.30 -17.07 -14.98
N ASN A 88 14.38 -17.86 -14.91
CA ASN A 88 14.38 -19.28 -14.52
C ASN A 88 14.41 -19.49 -12.99
N THR A 89 14.12 -18.46 -12.20
CA THR A 89 14.09 -18.45 -10.73
C THR A 89 15.44 -18.69 -10.04
N SER A 90 16.54 -18.80 -10.79
CA SER A 90 17.89 -18.85 -10.21
C SER A 90 18.33 -17.45 -9.76
N ALA A 91 19.16 -17.40 -8.72
CA ALA A 91 19.69 -16.16 -8.18
C ALA A 91 21.21 -16.24 -8.04
N VAL A 92 21.90 -15.17 -8.42
CA VAL A 92 23.36 -15.03 -8.29
C VAL A 92 23.67 -13.87 -7.35
N PRO A 93 24.47 -14.08 -6.30
CA PRO A 93 24.88 -12.99 -5.42
C PRO A 93 25.82 -12.03 -6.17
N ARG A 94 25.57 -10.73 -6.02
CA ARG A 94 26.35 -9.63 -6.62
C ARG A 94 27.20 -8.87 -5.60
N GLY A 95 27.00 -9.11 -4.31
CA GLY A 95 27.85 -8.60 -3.25
C GLY A 95 27.08 -8.39 -1.95
N THR A 96 27.80 -7.94 -0.93
CA THR A 96 27.27 -7.68 0.41
C THR A 96 26.87 -6.21 0.56
N LEU A 97 25.68 -5.98 1.11
CA LEU A 97 25.11 -4.70 1.51
C LEU A 97 25.09 -4.60 3.03
N ALA A 98 25.22 -3.39 3.56
CA ALA A 98 25.03 -3.17 4.99
C ALA A 98 23.58 -3.51 5.40
N TYR A 99 23.45 -4.05 6.62
CA TYR A 99 22.17 -4.38 7.23
C TYR A 99 22.25 -4.17 8.74
N THR A 100 22.16 -2.92 9.19
CA THR A 100 22.30 -2.56 10.61
C THR A 100 21.07 -1.90 11.23
N ASP A 101 20.13 -1.42 10.42
CA ASP A 101 19.03 -0.56 10.85
C ASP A 101 17.63 -1.12 10.55
N GLY A 102 17.52 -2.25 9.85
CA GLY A 102 16.21 -2.82 9.51
C GLY A 102 15.41 -2.02 8.46
N VAL A 103 16.02 -1.01 7.85
CA VAL A 103 15.39 -0.07 6.92
C VAL A 103 15.34 -0.67 5.50
N PRO A 104 14.33 -0.31 4.67
CA PRO A 104 14.30 -0.63 3.25
C PRO A 104 15.60 -0.27 2.49
N VAL A 105 15.85 -0.97 1.39
CA VAL A 105 16.92 -0.68 0.43
C VAL A 105 16.32 0.05 -0.76
N ASP A 106 16.89 1.20 -1.09
CA ASP A 106 16.48 1.99 -2.26
C ASP A 106 17.44 1.75 -3.42
N PHE A 107 16.94 1.95 -4.63
CA PHE A 107 17.67 1.77 -5.88
C PHE A 107 17.49 2.98 -6.79
N ALA A 108 18.53 3.32 -7.54
CA ALA A 108 18.47 4.29 -8.62
C ALA A 108 19.32 3.80 -9.78
N GLY A 109 18.73 3.64 -10.97
CA GLY A 109 19.41 3.22 -12.18
C GLY A 109 19.84 4.41 -13.04
N SER A 110 21.01 4.32 -13.67
CA SER A 110 21.51 5.36 -14.60
C SER A 110 21.07 5.16 -16.05
N GLY A 111 20.34 4.08 -16.35
CA GLY A 111 19.98 3.73 -17.72
C GLY A 111 21.18 3.27 -18.54
N LEU A 112 20.92 3.02 -19.83
CA LEU A 112 21.91 2.51 -20.79
C LEU A 112 23.15 3.41 -20.93
N ALA A 113 23.00 4.73 -20.73
CA ALA A 113 24.10 5.68 -20.90
C ALA A 113 25.13 5.61 -19.76
N GLY A 114 24.70 5.32 -18.53
CA GLY A 114 25.59 5.21 -17.38
C GLY A 114 26.00 3.78 -17.03
N GLY A 115 25.16 2.77 -17.32
CA GLY A 115 25.52 1.37 -17.08
C GLY A 115 25.77 1.01 -15.61
N GLN A 116 25.21 1.80 -14.69
CA GLN A 116 25.40 1.68 -13.24
C GLN A 116 24.07 1.68 -12.49
N LEU A 117 24.03 0.95 -11.39
CA LEU A 117 22.92 0.92 -10.42
C LEU A 117 23.45 1.39 -9.06
N LEU A 118 22.91 2.50 -8.55
CA LEU A 118 23.17 2.98 -7.20
C LEU A 118 22.18 2.35 -6.21
N ILE A 119 22.69 1.90 -5.08
CA ILE A 119 21.94 1.13 -4.08
C ILE A 119 22.21 1.73 -2.71
N ARG A 120 21.17 2.14 -1.99
CA ARG A 120 21.27 2.63 -0.62
C ARG A 120 20.93 1.51 0.36
N ALA A 121 21.84 1.20 1.27
CA ALA A 121 21.59 0.24 2.34
C ALA A 121 22.24 0.72 3.65
N SER A 122 21.45 0.83 4.72
CA SER A 122 21.88 1.25 6.06
C SER A 122 22.81 2.47 6.08
N ARG A 123 22.36 3.57 5.47
CA ARG A 123 23.08 4.85 5.32
C ARG A 123 24.34 4.84 4.45
N ASN A 124 24.67 3.70 3.84
CA ASN A 124 25.74 3.57 2.85
C ASN A 124 25.17 3.58 1.43
N ALA A 125 26.00 3.95 0.45
CA ALA A 125 25.67 3.83 -0.96
C ALA A 125 26.69 2.94 -1.69
N TYR A 126 26.18 2.05 -2.54
CA TYR A 126 26.95 1.11 -3.34
C TYR A 126 26.62 1.32 -4.81
N VAL A 127 27.62 1.19 -5.68
CA VAL A 127 27.43 1.18 -7.14
C VAL A 127 27.72 -0.22 -7.65
N LEU A 128 26.75 -0.79 -8.36
CA LEU A 128 26.94 -1.98 -9.19
C LEU A 128 27.20 -1.54 -10.62
N SER A 129 28.38 -1.86 -11.16
CA SER A 129 28.63 -1.78 -12.59
C SER A 129 27.90 -2.91 -13.30
N LEU A 130 26.99 -2.59 -14.22
CA LEU A 130 26.17 -3.58 -14.90
C LEU A 130 26.98 -4.41 -15.91
N ASP A 131 28.05 -3.86 -16.48
CA ASP A 131 28.93 -4.57 -17.42
C ASP A 131 29.81 -5.60 -16.73
N THR A 132 30.41 -5.23 -15.59
CA THR A 132 31.39 -6.06 -14.89
C THR A 132 30.79 -6.88 -13.75
N ASN A 133 29.57 -6.52 -13.31
CA ASN A 133 28.90 -7.08 -12.13
C ASN A 133 29.67 -6.89 -10.82
N VAL A 134 30.51 -5.86 -10.75
CA VAL A 134 31.28 -5.50 -9.56
C VAL A 134 30.48 -4.51 -8.72
N LEU A 135 30.20 -4.88 -7.47
CA LEU A 135 29.59 -4.02 -6.46
C LEU A 135 30.69 -3.30 -5.67
N THR A 136 30.64 -1.97 -5.64
CA THR A 136 31.62 -1.11 -4.95
C THR A 136 30.92 -0.22 -3.93
N LEU A 137 31.42 -0.18 -2.70
CA LEU A 137 30.99 0.79 -1.70
C LEU A 137 31.54 2.18 -2.07
N VAL A 138 30.67 3.16 -2.29
CA VAL A 138 31.05 4.51 -2.76
C VAL A 138 30.81 5.61 -1.71
N ARG A 139 29.87 5.41 -0.78
CA ARG A 139 29.58 6.37 0.30
C ARG A 139 29.29 5.62 1.61
N THR A 140 29.76 6.16 2.73
CA THR A 140 29.67 5.51 4.06
C THR A 140 29.03 6.44 5.08
N GLY A 141 27.89 6.02 5.65
CA GLY A 141 27.25 6.68 6.80
C GLY A 141 26.60 8.05 6.54
N ASN A 142 26.46 8.47 5.28
CA ASN A 142 25.97 9.79 4.88
C ASN A 142 24.95 9.72 3.71
N THR A 143 24.19 8.63 3.60
CA THR A 143 23.21 8.40 2.52
C THR A 143 21.84 7.99 3.06
N ASP A 144 20.94 8.93 3.28
CA ASP A 144 19.59 8.68 3.79
C ASP A 144 18.55 8.50 2.68
N ALA A 145 18.75 9.13 1.52
CA ALA A 145 17.96 8.88 0.31
C ALA A 145 18.85 8.97 -0.94
N ILE A 146 18.45 8.29 -2.02
CA ILE A 146 19.14 8.33 -3.32
C ILE A 146 18.17 8.58 -4.47
N GLY A 147 18.71 8.98 -5.62
CA GLY A 147 17.94 9.17 -6.84
C GLY A 147 18.85 9.30 -8.06
N TYR A 148 18.24 9.47 -9.22
CA TYR A 148 18.96 9.72 -10.46
C TYR A 148 18.19 10.73 -11.31
N LEU A 149 18.86 11.79 -11.76
CA LEU A 149 18.26 12.79 -12.65
C LEU A 149 19.33 13.49 -13.48
N GLY A 150 19.03 13.73 -14.76
CA GLY A 150 19.87 14.56 -15.64
C GLY A 150 21.27 13.97 -15.90
N GLY A 151 21.45 12.66 -15.76
CA GLY A 151 22.76 12.00 -15.89
C GLY A 151 23.54 11.89 -14.58
N TYR A 152 23.01 12.40 -13.47
CA TYR A 152 23.69 12.42 -12.18
C TYR A 152 23.00 11.50 -11.18
N PHE A 153 23.79 10.75 -10.44
CA PHE A 153 23.31 10.13 -9.21
C PHE A 153 23.19 11.17 -8.12
N LEU A 154 22.17 11.01 -7.30
CA LEU A 154 21.79 11.95 -6.25
C LEU A 154 21.83 11.25 -4.91
N ALA A 155 22.25 11.99 -3.88
CA ALA A 155 22.21 11.51 -2.52
C ALA A 155 21.79 12.63 -1.57
N LEU A 156 21.01 12.28 -0.56
CA LEU A 156 20.69 13.15 0.57
C LEU A 156 21.35 12.59 1.83
N ASP A 157 22.11 13.43 2.53
CA ASP A 157 22.49 13.24 3.93
C ASP A 157 21.53 14.04 4.80
N ALA A 158 20.58 13.37 5.44
CA ALA A 158 19.56 14.00 6.27
C ALA A 158 20.16 14.54 7.59
N THR A 159 21.26 13.94 8.08
CA THR A 159 21.93 14.42 9.31
C THR A 159 22.65 15.73 9.08
N ALA A 160 23.35 15.86 7.94
CA ALA A 160 24.03 17.10 7.56
C ALA A 160 23.14 18.07 6.76
N THR A 161 21.87 17.70 6.52
CA THR A 161 20.90 18.42 5.66
C THR A 161 21.48 18.80 4.30
N LYS A 162 22.23 17.86 3.71
CA LYS A 162 23.06 18.07 2.53
C LYS A 162 22.59 17.23 1.35
N PHE A 163 22.24 17.88 0.26
CA PHE A 163 21.91 17.28 -1.02
C PHE A 163 23.14 17.31 -1.93
N GLU A 164 23.54 16.16 -2.47
CA GLU A 164 24.77 15.98 -3.25
C GLU A 164 24.49 15.29 -4.58
N TRP A 165 25.37 15.50 -5.56
CA TRP A 165 25.32 14.80 -6.85
C TRP A 165 26.69 14.31 -7.31
N SER A 166 26.69 13.21 -8.04
CA SER A 166 27.89 12.56 -8.57
C SER A 166 28.51 13.34 -9.74
N GLU A 167 29.56 12.78 -10.34
CA GLU A 167 29.95 13.11 -11.71
C GLU A 167 28.93 12.58 -12.72
N LEU A 168 28.96 13.16 -13.93
CA LEU A 168 28.03 12.79 -15.00
C LEU A 168 28.24 11.32 -15.42
N PHE A 169 27.19 10.52 -15.30
CA PHE A 169 27.16 9.08 -15.59
C PHE A 169 28.14 8.22 -14.76
N ASP A 170 28.71 8.77 -13.68
CA ASP A 170 29.63 8.02 -12.80
C ASP A 170 29.29 8.22 -11.32
N GLY A 171 28.57 7.26 -10.76
CA GLY A 171 28.21 7.21 -9.34
C GLY A 171 29.35 6.83 -8.41
N THR A 172 30.55 6.53 -8.93
CA THR A 172 31.73 6.22 -8.10
C THR A 172 32.51 7.46 -7.70
N VAL A 173 32.26 8.59 -8.36
CA VAL A 173 32.95 9.86 -8.12
C VAL A 173 31.96 10.92 -7.68
N TRP A 174 32.20 11.50 -6.49
CA TRP A 174 31.36 12.53 -5.88
C TRP A 174 32.23 13.75 -5.54
N PRO A 175 32.19 14.81 -6.37
CA PRO A 175 33.01 16.00 -6.15
C PRO A 175 32.64 16.75 -4.87
N ALA A 176 33.65 17.21 -4.13
CA ALA A 176 33.46 17.85 -2.83
C ALA A 176 32.68 19.18 -2.87
N LEU A 177 32.52 19.80 -4.06
CA LEU A 177 31.78 21.04 -4.26
C LEU A 177 30.37 20.83 -4.84
N ASN A 178 30.01 19.59 -5.19
CA ASN A 178 28.72 19.26 -5.80
C ASN A 178 27.66 19.01 -4.73
N PHE A 179 27.31 20.06 -3.99
CA PHE A 179 26.31 19.95 -2.95
C PHE A 179 25.53 21.25 -2.69
N TYR A 180 24.35 21.08 -2.10
CA TYR A 180 23.62 22.13 -1.39
C TYR A 180 23.41 21.73 0.06
N VAL A 181 23.52 22.70 0.96
CA VAL A 181 23.08 22.57 2.35
C VAL A 181 21.83 23.39 2.52
N ARG A 182 20.87 22.88 3.28
CA ARG A 182 19.65 23.62 3.58
C ARG A 182 19.94 24.85 4.43
N THR A 183 19.60 26.04 3.92
CA THR A 183 19.82 27.34 4.61
C THR A 183 18.59 28.27 4.59
N ASN A 184 17.61 27.96 3.75
CA ASN A 184 16.40 28.78 3.55
C ASN A 184 15.31 28.55 4.62
N ARG A 185 15.43 27.47 5.40
CA ARG A 185 14.49 27.02 6.43
C ARG A 185 15.27 26.41 7.60
N SER A 186 14.64 26.37 8.77
CA SER A 186 15.24 25.84 9.99
C SER A 186 15.05 24.33 10.17
N ASP A 187 14.02 23.74 9.57
CA ASP A 187 13.77 22.30 9.64
C ASP A 187 14.73 21.51 8.73
N PRO A 188 15.15 20.28 9.05
CA PRO A 188 16.06 19.50 8.20
C PRO A 188 15.33 18.85 7.01
N TRP A 189 16.06 18.62 5.92
CA TRP A 189 15.60 17.67 4.88
C TRP A 189 15.65 16.24 5.43
N VAL A 190 14.58 15.47 5.23
CA VAL A 190 14.40 14.12 5.79
C VAL A 190 14.53 13.05 4.71
N THR A 191 13.97 13.28 3.52
CA THR A 191 14.09 12.36 2.37
C THR A 191 14.10 13.13 1.05
N MET A 192 14.41 12.41 -0.01
CA MET A 192 14.43 12.92 -1.38
C MET A 192 13.60 12.01 -2.27
N HIS A 193 12.76 12.61 -3.12
CA HIS A 193 11.98 11.90 -4.12
C HIS A 193 12.18 12.50 -5.51
N VAL A 194 12.51 11.68 -6.49
CA VAL A 194 12.75 12.11 -7.87
C VAL A 194 11.60 11.69 -8.76
N MET A 195 10.95 12.65 -9.41
CA MET A 195 9.97 12.41 -10.48
C MET A 195 9.70 13.69 -11.28
N ASP A 196 9.11 13.56 -12.47
CA ASP A 196 8.75 14.68 -13.35
C ASP A 196 9.91 15.66 -13.60
N GLU A 197 11.12 15.12 -13.85
CA GLU A 197 12.36 15.90 -14.04
C GLU A 197 12.71 16.83 -12.87
N ARG A 198 12.21 16.50 -11.68
CA ARG A 198 12.40 17.29 -10.46
C ARG A 198 12.89 16.42 -9.32
N VAL A 199 13.68 17.05 -8.48
CA VAL A 199 14.09 16.53 -7.18
C VAL A 199 13.28 17.27 -6.13
N VAL A 200 12.47 16.54 -5.37
CA VAL A 200 11.75 17.11 -4.23
C VAL A 200 12.45 16.65 -2.96
N LEU A 201 13.01 17.62 -2.24
CA LEU A 201 13.63 17.43 -0.94
C LEU A 201 12.57 17.70 0.12
N LEU A 202 12.06 16.61 0.69
CA LEU A 202 11.00 16.66 1.70
C LEU A 202 11.65 16.84 3.08
N GLY A 203 11.38 17.98 3.71
CA GLY A 203 11.83 18.24 5.08
C GLY A 203 10.88 17.73 6.13
N SER A 204 11.22 17.96 7.40
CA SER A 204 10.33 17.55 8.49
C SER A 204 9.07 18.41 8.52
N GLU A 205 9.12 19.68 8.14
CA GLU A 205 7.93 20.57 8.13
C GLU A 205 7.69 21.24 6.79
N THR A 206 8.75 21.52 6.05
CA THR A 206 8.70 22.24 4.78
C THR A 206 9.49 21.51 3.71
N SER A 207 9.17 21.72 2.44
CA SER A 207 9.80 21.00 1.33
C SER A 207 10.24 21.93 0.22
N ASP A 208 11.31 21.53 -0.47
CA ASP A 208 11.96 22.33 -1.51
C ASP A 208 12.08 21.51 -2.80
N THR A 209 11.81 22.13 -3.95
CA THR A 209 11.93 21.49 -5.27
C THR A 209 13.11 22.05 -6.05
N TYR A 210 13.92 21.17 -6.62
CA TYR A 210 15.04 21.47 -7.49
C TYR A 210 14.85 20.83 -8.87
N TRP A 211 15.53 21.36 -9.88
CA TRP A 211 15.54 20.82 -11.24
C TRP A 211 16.93 20.97 -11.87
N ALA A 212 17.25 20.12 -12.85
CA ALA A 212 18.56 20.09 -13.52
C ALA A 212 18.64 21.15 -14.64
N GLY A 213 18.68 22.42 -14.25
CA GLY A 213 18.63 23.56 -15.17
C GLY A 213 19.88 24.44 -15.25
N GLY A 214 20.85 24.17 -14.39
CA GLY A 214 22.04 24.98 -14.26
C GLY A 214 23.18 24.53 -15.19
N VAL A 215 24.35 25.09 -14.91
CA VAL A 215 25.60 24.78 -15.62
C VAL A 215 26.64 24.29 -14.62
N TYR A 216 27.55 23.44 -15.07
CA TYR A 216 28.59 22.88 -14.21
C TYR A 216 29.39 24.00 -13.50
N PRO A 217 29.67 23.89 -12.19
CA PRO A 217 29.34 22.76 -11.30
C PRO A 217 27.93 22.80 -10.68
N ASN A 218 27.21 23.92 -10.77
CA ASN A 218 25.89 24.12 -10.15
C ASN A 218 24.74 23.64 -11.06
N ILE A 219 24.67 22.33 -11.29
CA ILE A 219 23.70 21.70 -12.21
C ILE A 219 22.26 21.84 -11.71
N PHE A 220 22.03 21.62 -10.42
CA PHE A 220 20.69 21.72 -9.83
C PHE A 220 20.40 23.15 -9.42
N GLN A 221 19.19 23.63 -9.70
CA GLN A 221 18.73 24.96 -9.30
C GLN A 221 17.39 24.84 -8.57
N PRO A 222 17.14 25.68 -7.55
CA PRO A 222 15.83 25.73 -6.91
C PRO A 222 14.78 26.13 -7.95
N LEU A 223 13.65 25.45 -7.94
CA LEU A 223 12.51 25.79 -8.79
C LEU A 223 11.83 27.05 -8.22
N PRO A 224 11.65 28.13 -8.99
CA PRO A 224 10.89 29.30 -8.54
C PRO A 224 9.45 28.90 -8.13
N GLY A 225 9.05 29.23 -6.90
CA GLY A 225 7.76 28.79 -6.34
C GLY A 225 7.70 27.28 -6.03
N GLY A 226 8.86 26.60 -6.00
CA GLY A 226 9.00 25.17 -5.73
C GLY A 226 8.95 24.75 -4.26
N THR A 227 8.72 25.70 -3.36
CA THR A 227 8.69 25.48 -1.91
C THR A 227 7.24 25.34 -1.43
N PHE A 228 6.98 24.39 -0.54
CA PHE A 228 5.66 24.23 0.09
C PHE A 228 5.77 23.85 1.57
N GLU A 229 4.81 24.33 2.37
CA GLU A 229 4.78 24.23 3.84
C GLU A 229 4.21 22.86 4.29
N THR A 230 4.74 21.79 3.70
CA THR A 230 4.37 20.41 4.06
C THR A 230 5.60 19.54 3.96
N GLY A 231 5.95 18.89 5.07
CA GLY A 231 7.05 17.96 5.19
C GLY A 231 6.58 16.50 5.16
N ILE A 232 7.45 15.61 5.62
CA ILE A 232 7.23 14.17 5.68
C ILE A 232 7.46 13.65 7.10
N ALA A 233 6.56 12.77 7.56
CA ALA A 233 6.63 12.17 8.91
C ALA A 233 7.54 10.92 8.95
N ALA A 234 7.59 10.16 7.85
CA ALA A 234 8.40 8.95 7.71
C ALA A 234 9.17 8.96 6.40
N SER A 235 10.49 8.88 6.47
CA SER A 235 11.41 9.04 5.33
C SER A 235 11.13 8.10 4.15
N HIS A 236 10.56 6.92 4.42
CA HIS A 236 10.25 5.89 3.43
C HIS A 236 8.77 5.84 3.04
N SER A 237 7.96 6.81 3.48
CA SER A 237 6.52 6.85 3.15
C SER A 237 6.21 7.43 1.77
N VAL A 238 7.16 8.09 1.10
CA VAL A 238 6.91 8.71 -0.21
C VAL A 238 6.97 7.68 -1.34
N ALA A 239 5.99 7.72 -2.25
CA ALA A 239 5.97 6.92 -3.47
C ALA A 239 5.36 7.68 -4.65
N THR A 240 5.71 7.27 -5.87
CA THR A 240 5.05 7.75 -7.11
C THR A 240 3.80 6.91 -7.38
N VAL A 241 2.65 7.56 -7.46
CA VAL A 241 1.34 6.91 -7.62
C VAL A 241 0.54 7.69 -8.66
N GLY A 242 0.22 7.06 -9.81
CA GLY A 242 -0.62 7.67 -10.84
C GLY A 242 -0.13 9.06 -11.31
N GLY A 243 1.18 9.23 -11.49
CA GLY A 243 1.80 10.50 -11.92
C GLY A 243 1.88 11.58 -10.84
N ALA A 244 1.68 11.24 -9.57
CA ALA A 244 1.81 12.15 -8.44
C ALA A 244 2.68 11.57 -7.34
N ARG A 245 3.19 12.43 -6.45
CA ARG A 245 3.82 12.01 -5.19
C ARG A 245 2.74 11.79 -4.15
N VAL A 246 2.81 10.70 -3.40
CA VAL A 246 1.95 10.46 -2.23
C VAL A 246 2.83 10.09 -1.05
N TRP A 247 2.60 10.69 0.12
CA TRP A 247 3.39 10.43 1.32
C TRP A 247 2.62 10.71 2.61
N LEU A 248 3.15 10.21 3.73
CA LEU A 248 2.67 10.57 5.07
C LEU A 248 3.27 11.91 5.47
N ALA A 249 2.44 12.95 5.46
CA ALA A 249 2.86 14.32 5.72
C ALA A 249 2.87 14.67 7.20
N GLN A 250 3.72 15.64 7.52
CA GLN A 250 3.62 16.44 8.72
C GLN A 250 3.93 17.92 8.46
N SER A 251 3.50 18.81 9.35
CA SER A 251 3.80 20.25 9.27
C SER A 251 3.90 20.87 10.66
N GLY A 252 4.49 22.07 10.76
CA GLY A 252 4.56 22.84 12.02
C GLY A 252 3.20 23.20 12.61
N ASP A 253 2.14 23.22 11.80
CA ASP A 253 0.74 23.43 12.24
C ASP A 253 0.08 22.15 12.79
N GLY A 254 0.80 21.03 12.82
CA GLY A 254 0.28 19.74 13.32
C GLY A 254 -0.49 18.92 12.29
N LEU A 255 -0.26 19.13 10.99
CA LEU A 255 -0.75 18.20 9.97
C LEU A 255 -0.22 16.80 10.28
N GLN A 256 -1.10 15.81 10.31
CA GLN A 256 -0.71 14.40 10.40
C GLN A 256 -1.69 13.59 9.54
N GLY A 257 -1.32 13.35 8.29
CA GLY A 257 -2.21 12.74 7.31
C GLY A 257 -1.50 12.39 6.02
N VAL A 258 -2.19 11.68 5.14
CA VAL A 258 -1.64 11.32 3.84
C VAL A 258 -1.99 12.41 2.84
N VAL A 259 -0.98 12.93 2.16
CA VAL A 259 -1.14 13.95 1.12
C VAL A 259 -0.68 13.44 -0.23
N ARG A 260 -1.17 14.08 -1.27
CA ARG A 260 -0.74 13.90 -2.65
C ARG A 260 -0.26 15.24 -3.21
N SER A 261 0.71 15.21 -4.12
CA SER A 261 1.13 16.39 -4.86
C SER A 261 1.40 16.10 -6.33
N SER A 262 0.83 16.95 -7.17
CA SER A 262 1.11 17.06 -8.60
C SER A 262 1.75 18.43 -8.83
N GLY A 263 3.06 18.47 -9.12
CA GLY A 263 3.81 19.72 -9.09
C GLY A 263 4.02 20.24 -7.67
N THR A 264 3.62 21.47 -7.36
CA THR A 264 3.81 22.09 -6.03
C THR A 264 2.52 22.20 -5.22
N ALA A 265 1.37 21.90 -5.82
CA ALA A 265 0.10 21.86 -5.11
C ALA A 265 0.03 20.59 -4.25
N VAL A 266 -0.32 20.74 -2.98
CA VAL A 266 -0.46 19.64 -2.02
C VAL A 266 -1.93 19.51 -1.65
N GLU A 267 -2.49 18.31 -1.79
CA GLU A 267 -3.86 17.98 -1.42
C GLU A 267 -3.87 16.90 -0.34
N ASN A 268 -4.72 17.05 0.68
CA ASN A 268 -4.90 16.00 1.68
C ASN A 268 -5.87 14.94 1.14
N ILE A 269 -5.43 13.69 1.09
CA ILE A 269 -6.22 12.54 0.61
C ILE A 269 -6.68 11.62 1.75
N SER A 270 -6.23 11.87 2.99
CA SER A 270 -6.67 11.13 4.17
C SER A 270 -7.93 11.75 4.79
N HIS A 271 -8.90 10.91 5.17
CA HIS A 271 -10.09 11.33 5.91
C HIS A 271 -9.83 11.35 7.43
N HIS A 272 -10.70 12.00 8.20
CA HIS A 272 -10.53 12.17 9.64
C HIS A 272 -10.38 10.86 10.42
N ALA A 273 -11.14 9.80 10.06
CA ALA A 273 -10.96 8.49 10.71
C ALA A 273 -9.56 7.89 10.50
N LEU A 274 -8.95 8.05 9.33
CA LEU A 274 -7.59 7.59 9.07
C LEU A 274 -6.58 8.42 9.85
N GLN A 275 -6.71 9.75 9.85
CA GLN A 275 -5.84 10.64 10.63
C GLN A 275 -5.92 10.33 12.13
N HIS A 276 -7.12 10.04 12.65
CA HIS A 276 -7.28 9.62 14.03
C HIS A 276 -6.60 8.27 14.32
N ALA A 277 -6.73 7.30 13.41
CA ALA A 277 -6.03 6.02 13.54
C ALA A 277 -4.51 6.24 13.59
N ILE A 278 -3.96 7.05 12.68
CA ILE A 278 -2.54 7.39 12.61
C ILE A 278 -2.07 8.10 13.90
N ALA A 279 -2.84 9.07 14.40
CA ALA A 279 -2.53 9.77 15.64
C ALA A 279 -2.54 8.86 16.88
N GLY A 280 -3.26 7.73 16.81
CA GLY A 280 -3.29 6.71 17.87
C GLY A 280 -2.11 5.73 17.84
N TYR A 281 -1.28 5.73 16.79
CA TYR A 281 -0.13 4.84 16.70
C TYR A 281 1.03 5.33 17.58
N ALA A 282 1.74 4.39 18.21
CA ALA A 282 2.89 4.71 19.04
C ALA A 282 4.07 5.29 18.24
N ARG A 283 4.18 4.90 16.97
CA ARG A 283 5.18 5.38 16.01
C ARG A 283 4.55 5.52 14.64
N VAL A 284 4.94 6.57 13.95
CA VAL A 284 4.55 6.85 12.56
C VAL A 284 5.75 7.06 11.65
N ASP A 285 6.93 7.26 12.22
CA ASP A 285 8.21 7.55 11.56
C ASP A 285 8.81 6.31 10.84
N ASP A 286 8.32 5.11 11.18
CA ASP A 286 8.67 3.84 10.55
C ASP A 286 7.77 3.46 9.37
N ALA A 287 6.88 4.36 8.94
CA ALA A 287 5.94 4.08 7.86
C ALA A 287 6.63 3.93 6.50
N ILE A 288 6.18 2.95 5.71
CA ILE A 288 6.70 2.61 4.39
C ILE A 288 5.60 2.76 3.35
N GLY A 289 5.87 3.56 2.32
CA GLY A 289 4.98 3.85 1.20
C GLY A 289 5.41 3.06 -0.02
N GLN A 290 4.46 2.42 -0.68
CA GLN A 290 4.70 1.64 -1.90
C GLN A 290 3.57 1.87 -2.88
N SER A 291 3.87 1.69 -4.17
CA SER A 291 2.85 1.71 -5.20
C SER A 291 2.94 0.47 -6.07
N TYR A 292 1.79 0.03 -6.58
CA TYR A 292 1.74 -0.97 -7.61
C TYR A 292 0.48 -0.81 -8.44
N GLN A 293 0.54 -1.23 -9.70
CA GLN A 293 -0.62 -1.27 -10.58
C GLN A 293 -1.05 -2.72 -10.79
N HIS A 294 -2.36 -2.97 -10.78
CA HIS A 294 -2.92 -4.28 -11.07
C HIS A 294 -4.29 -4.13 -11.74
N GLU A 295 -4.45 -4.75 -12.91
CA GLU A 295 -5.73 -4.78 -13.67
C GLU A 295 -6.36 -3.38 -13.88
N GLY A 296 -5.53 -2.36 -14.09
CA GLY A 296 -5.99 -0.98 -14.31
C GLY A 296 -6.10 -0.13 -13.04
N HIS A 297 -6.10 -0.74 -11.85
CA HIS A 297 -6.07 -0.03 -10.57
C HIS A 297 -4.64 0.32 -10.18
N THR A 298 -4.43 1.54 -9.68
CA THR A 298 -3.13 2.00 -9.19
C THR A 298 -3.24 2.26 -7.70
N PHE A 299 -2.60 1.41 -6.91
CA PHE A 299 -2.67 1.47 -5.46
C PHE A 299 -1.47 2.19 -4.88
N TYR A 300 -1.73 2.95 -3.82
CA TYR A 300 -0.76 3.35 -2.82
C TYR A 300 -0.99 2.53 -1.56
N LEU A 301 0.07 1.89 -1.07
CA LEU A 301 0.10 1.14 0.17
C LEU A 301 0.92 1.91 1.20
N LEU A 302 0.34 2.20 2.35
CA LEU A 302 1.03 2.80 3.49
C LEU A 302 1.04 1.81 4.65
N THR A 303 2.22 1.27 4.93
CA THR A 303 2.44 0.27 5.96
C THR A 303 3.06 0.90 7.19
N PHE A 304 2.55 0.57 8.37
CA PHE A 304 3.10 0.95 9.67
C PHE A 304 3.56 -0.33 10.40
N PRO A 305 4.84 -0.70 10.33
CA PRO A 305 5.35 -1.93 10.94
C PRO A 305 5.08 -2.01 12.45
N SER A 306 5.36 -0.92 13.20
CA SER A 306 5.11 -0.87 14.66
C SER A 306 3.64 -0.97 15.03
N ALA A 307 2.73 -0.42 14.20
CA ALA A 307 1.28 -0.50 14.41
C ALA A 307 0.65 -1.77 13.85
N ARG A 308 1.40 -2.56 13.07
CA ARG A 308 0.97 -3.77 12.37
C ARG A 308 -0.21 -3.59 11.41
N VAL A 309 -0.26 -2.47 10.68
CA VAL A 309 -1.35 -2.17 9.73
C VAL A 309 -0.81 -1.73 8.37
N THR A 310 -1.47 -2.17 7.28
CA THR A 310 -1.31 -1.57 5.95
C THR A 310 -2.63 -0.96 5.48
N TRP A 311 -2.57 0.32 5.15
CA TRP A 311 -3.63 1.06 4.48
C TRP A 311 -3.42 1.04 2.97
N ALA A 312 -4.50 0.92 2.21
CA ALA A 312 -4.50 0.91 0.76
C ALA A 312 -5.45 1.99 0.23
N TRP A 313 -4.93 2.82 -0.67
CA TRP A 313 -5.69 3.82 -1.40
C TRP A 313 -5.57 3.55 -2.89
N ASP A 314 -6.70 3.60 -3.60
CA ASP A 314 -6.74 3.46 -5.06
C ASP A 314 -6.98 4.83 -5.70
N VAL A 315 -6.12 5.20 -6.64
CA VAL A 315 -6.24 6.45 -7.41
C VAL A 315 -7.56 6.51 -8.18
N ALA A 316 -8.11 5.36 -8.60
CA ALA A 316 -9.36 5.31 -9.36
C ALA A 316 -10.59 5.67 -8.51
N VAL A 317 -10.49 5.58 -7.18
CA VAL A 317 -11.59 5.91 -6.25
C VAL A 317 -11.08 6.88 -5.17
N PRO A 318 -10.89 8.17 -5.51
CA PRO A 318 -10.35 9.16 -4.58
C PRO A 318 -11.14 9.24 -3.27
N GLY A 319 -10.42 9.41 -2.16
CA GLY A 319 -11.02 9.52 -0.81
C GLY A 319 -11.44 8.18 -0.17
N VAL A 320 -11.33 7.05 -0.88
CA VAL A 320 -11.67 5.73 -0.33
C VAL A 320 -10.41 4.97 0.08
N TRP A 321 -10.26 4.81 1.40
CA TRP A 321 -9.20 4.00 2.00
C TRP A 321 -9.74 2.64 2.44
N CYS A 322 -9.00 1.58 2.14
CA CYS A 322 -9.27 0.23 2.62
C CYS A 322 -8.04 -0.29 3.39
N GLU A 323 -8.21 -1.40 4.07
CA GLU A 323 -7.12 -2.09 4.75
C GLU A 323 -6.65 -3.30 3.95
N ARG A 324 -5.37 -3.61 4.09
CA ARG A 324 -4.72 -4.75 3.47
C ARG A 324 -3.90 -5.46 4.53
N GLY A 325 -3.99 -6.79 4.59
CA GLY A 325 -3.32 -7.51 5.65
C GLY A 325 -3.29 -9.00 5.43
N THR A 326 -2.33 -9.64 6.09
CA THR A 326 -2.22 -11.10 6.10
C THR A 326 -2.91 -11.62 7.34
N TRP A 327 -3.79 -12.61 7.17
CA TRP A 327 -4.53 -13.20 8.29
C TRP A 327 -3.68 -14.22 9.04
N ILE A 328 -3.44 -13.97 10.32
CA ILE A 328 -2.73 -14.88 11.21
C ILE A 328 -3.75 -15.63 12.05
N ALA A 329 -4.12 -16.83 11.58
CA ALA A 329 -5.17 -17.65 12.21
C ALA A 329 -4.80 -18.05 13.64
N GLU A 330 -3.50 -18.19 13.91
CA GLU A 330 -2.96 -18.54 15.23
C GLU A 330 -3.23 -17.46 16.27
N ASP A 331 -3.20 -16.19 15.87
CA ASP A 331 -3.45 -15.03 16.74
C ASP A 331 -4.90 -14.52 16.64
N ALA A 332 -5.67 -15.07 15.70
CA ALA A 332 -6.98 -14.58 15.31
C ALA A 332 -7.01 -13.07 14.99
N ASP A 333 -5.92 -12.57 14.39
CA ASP A 333 -5.77 -11.16 14.02
C ASP A 333 -5.11 -10.98 12.65
N TYR A 334 -5.24 -9.76 12.11
CA TYR A 334 -4.49 -9.35 10.93
C TYR A 334 -3.12 -8.82 11.32
N ASP A 335 -2.12 -9.20 10.54
CA ASP A 335 -0.85 -8.50 10.49
C ASP A 335 -0.83 -7.59 9.24
N TYR A 336 0.09 -6.62 9.21
CA TYR A 336 0.34 -5.83 8.01
C TYR A 336 0.74 -6.74 6.84
N TRP A 337 0.45 -6.30 5.63
CA TRP A 337 0.55 -7.17 4.46
C TRP A 337 1.99 -7.64 4.24
N HIS A 338 2.19 -8.95 4.14
CA HIS A 338 3.52 -9.54 4.04
C HIS A 338 4.24 -9.24 2.72
N PRO A 339 3.60 -9.41 1.55
CA PRO A 339 4.21 -9.06 0.29
C PRO A 339 4.50 -7.57 0.21
N THR A 340 5.72 -7.22 -0.14
CA THR A 340 6.25 -5.86 -0.19
C THR A 340 7.27 -5.73 -1.33
N TYR A 341 7.73 -4.52 -1.62
CA TYR A 341 8.72 -4.23 -2.66
C TYR A 341 8.31 -4.77 -4.02
N HIS A 342 7.08 -4.44 -4.43
CA HIS A 342 6.53 -4.83 -5.73
C HIS A 342 7.42 -4.33 -6.87
N GLN A 343 7.63 -5.20 -7.86
CA GLN A 343 8.28 -4.86 -9.11
C GLN A 343 7.62 -5.63 -10.26
N GLN A 344 7.34 -4.93 -11.36
CA GLN A 344 6.95 -5.57 -12.61
C GLN A 344 8.19 -6.09 -13.32
N MET A 345 8.29 -7.39 -13.56
CA MET A 345 9.45 -7.98 -14.24
C MET A 345 9.11 -9.32 -14.91
N PHE A 346 9.74 -9.62 -16.04
CA PHE A 346 9.49 -10.83 -16.84
C PHE A 346 8.01 -11.03 -17.23
N GLY A 347 7.24 -9.94 -17.34
CA GLY A 347 5.79 -9.99 -17.58
C GLY A 347 4.96 -10.43 -16.37
N LEU A 348 5.56 -10.45 -15.17
CA LEU A 348 4.93 -10.85 -13.92
C LEU A 348 4.91 -9.68 -12.93
N HIS A 349 3.89 -9.66 -12.05
CA HIS A 349 3.92 -8.86 -10.83
C HIS A 349 4.68 -9.66 -9.77
N LEU A 350 5.88 -9.22 -9.40
CA LEU A 350 6.68 -9.84 -8.36
C LEU A 350 6.63 -8.98 -7.09
N ALA A 351 6.64 -9.60 -5.91
CA ALA A 351 6.72 -8.93 -4.63
C ALA A 351 7.57 -9.77 -3.68
N GLY A 352 8.48 -9.12 -2.95
CA GLY A 352 9.28 -9.78 -1.93
C GLY A 352 8.50 -10.02 -0.63
N ASP A 353 8.98 -10.93 0.20
CA ASP A 353 8.47 -11.15 1.54
C ASP A 353 9.27 -10.38 2.59
N ARG A 354 8.55 -9.77 3.54
CA ARG A 354 9.15 -9.00 4.63
C ARG A 354 9.82 -9.84 5.73
N GLU A 355 9.62 -11.15 5.75
CA GLU A 355 10.13 -12.06 6.81
C GLU A 355 11.07 -13.13 6.25
N SER A 356 10.76 -13.67 5.07
CA SER A 356 11.56 -14.69 4.39
C SER A 356 12.31 -14.14 3.16
N GLY A 357 13.12 -15.00 2.54
CA GLY A 357 13.75 -14.72 1.24
C GLY A 357 12.82 -14.99 0.05
N THR A 358 11.52 -15.19 0.28
CA THR A 358 10.58 -15.61 -0.77
C THR A 358 10.17 -14.44 -1.64
N ILE A 359 10.29 -14.60 -2.96
CA ILE A 359 9.70 -13.72 -3.95
C ILE A 359 8.41 -14.36 -4.42
N TYR A 360 7.31 -13.65 -4.26
CA TYR A 360 5.98 -14.06 -4.66
C TYR A 360 5.61 -13.48 -6.03
N ARG A 361 4.86 -14.25 -6.81
CA ARG A 361 4.09 -13.74 -7.93
C ARG A 361 2.70 -13.35 -7.43
N VAL A 362 2.27 -12.13 -7.72
CA VAL A 362 0.96 -11.58 -7.36
C VAL A 362 -0.01 -11.72 -8.54
N SER A 363 -1.23 -12.23 -8.30
CA SER A 363 -2.26 -12.34 -9.35
C SER A 363 -3.68 -12.47 -8.77
N SER A 364 -4.67 -11.91 -9.46
CA SER A 364 -6.10 -12.13 -9.23
C SER A 364 -6.55 -13.59 -9.43
N GLN A 365 -5.73 -14.40 -10.13
CA GLN A 365 -5.95 -15.83 -10.33
C GLN A 365 -5.50 -16.69 -9.15
N PHE A 366 -4.78 -16.09 -8.19
CA PHE A 366 -4.36 -16.77 -6.97
C PHE A 366 -5.30 -16.40 -5.83
N PHE A 367 -5.68 -17.40 -5.03
CA PHE A 367 -6.68 -17.25 -3.97
C PHE A 367 -6.13 -17.45 -2.56
N LEU A 368 -4.83 -17.67 -2.45
CA LEU A 368 -4.12 -17.85 -1.19
C LEU A 368 -3.12 -16.71 -0.99
N ASP A 369 -2.81 -16.45 0.28
CA ASP A 369 -1.79 -15.53 0.74
C ASP A 369 -0.48 -16.30 1.03
N VAL A 370 0.51 -15.58 1.57
CA VAL A 370 1.81 -16.11 1.97
C VAL A 370 1.70 -17.40 2.79
N GLY A 371 2.62 -18.34 2.52
CA GLY A 371 2.63 -19.65 3.17
C GLY A 371 1.40 -20.53 2.88
N GLY A 372 0.59 -20.20 1.87
CA GLY A 372 -0.65 -20.92 1.55
C GLY A 372 -1.82 -20.59 2.47
N ARG A 373 -1.72 -19.52 3.26
CA ARG A 373 -2.79 -19.05 4.14
C ARG A 373 -4.01 -18.59 3.31
N PRO A 374 -5.24 -18.73 3.80
CA PRO A 374 -6.38 -18.18 3.08
C PRO A 374 -6.42 -16.66 3.21
N ILE A 375 -6.81 -15.96 2.14
CA ILE A 375 -7.01 -14.51 2.18
C ILE A 375 -8.35 -14.23 2.86
N ARG A 376 -8.31 -13.88 4.15
CA ARG A 376 -9.50 -13.49 4.89
C ARG A 376 -9.91 -12.07 4.52
N ARG A 377 -11.13 -11.90 4.04
CA ARG A 377 -11.74 -10.66 3.57
C ARG A 377 -12.91 -10.27 4.46
N VAL A 378 -13.03 -8.99 4.77
CA VAL A 378 -14.04 -8.48 5.71
C VAL A 378 -14.69 -7.23 5.12
N ARG A 379 -16.01 -7.20 5.08
CA ARG A 379 -16.79 -5.95 4.98
C ARG A 379 -17.68 -5.81 6.19
N ARG A 380 -17.43 -4.77 6.97
CA ARG A 380 -18.31 -4.28 8.01
C ARG A 380 -19.05 -3.06 7.49
N ALA A 381 -20.37 -3.18 7.39
CA ALA A 381 -21.24 -2.15 6.86
C ALA A 381 -21.55 -1.07 7.92
N PRO A 382 -22.05 0.12 7.54
CA PRO A 382 -22.44 1.16 8.50
C PRO A 382 -23.57 0.67 9.40
N ALA A 383 -23.63 1.21 10.63
CA ALA A 383 -24.70 0.86 11.56
C ALA A 383 -26.05 1.34 11.05
N LEU A 384 -27.06 0.47 11.13
CA LEU A 384 -28.43 0.85 10.88
C LEU A 384 -29.08 1.29 12.18
N SER A 385 -29.38 2.58 12.25
CA SER A 385 -30.04 3.20 13.38
C SER A 385 -31.34 3.86 12.94
N HIS A 386 -32.30 3.95 13.85
CA HIS A 386 -33.56 4.67 13.62
C HIS A 386 -33.90 5.54 14.83
N ASN A 387 -33.03 6.52 15.12
CA ASN A 387 -33.18 7.46 16.25
C ASN A 387 -33.43 6.76 17.59
N GLY A 388 -32.65 5.71 17.89
CA GLY A 388 -32.77 4.94 19.12
C GLY A 388 -33.97 3.98 19.19
N ARG A 389 -34.78 3.86 18.12
CA ARG A 389 -35.87 2.89 18.04
C ARG A 389 -35.36 1.52 17.60
N ARG A 390 -36.03 0.49 18.11
CA ARG A 390 -35.76 -0.91 17.77
C ARG A 390 -36.22 -1.23 16.35
N ILE A 391 -35.31 -1.82 15.58
CA ILE A 391 -35.53 -2.32 14.23
C ILE A 391 -35.54 -3.84 14.30
N TYR A 392 -36.51 -4.48 13.64
CA TYR A 392 -36.51 -5.93 13.45
C TYR A 392 -35.93 -6.24 12.08
N TYR A 393 -35.01 -7.20 12.06
CA TYR A 393 -34.29 -7.68 10.89
C TYR A 393 -34.78 -9.09 10.58
N SER A 394 -35.54 -9.25 9.50
CA SER A 394 -36.12 -10.56 9.13
C SER A 394 -35.23 -11.33 8.16
N TYR A 395 -34.47 -10.62 7.33
CA TYR A 395 -33.71 -11.18 6.22
C TYR A 395 -32.51 -10.31 5.86
N PHE A 396 -31.40 -10.97 5.53
CA PHE A 396 -30.20 -10.39 4.95
C PHE A 396 -29.70 -11.31 3.85
N ALA A 397 -29.33 -10.73 2.71
CA ALA A 397 -28.74 -11.45 1.61
C ALA A 397 -27.51 -10.72 1.08
N LEU A 398 -26.42 -11.45 0.90
CA LEU A 398 -25.25 -10.95 0.18
C LEU A 398 -25.30 -11.49 -1.25
N GLN A 399 -25.41 -10.57 -2.21
CA GLN A 399 -25.28 -10.87 -3.63
C GLN A 399 -23.80 -10.91 -3.99
N VAL A 400 -23.39 -12.03 -4.55
CA VAL A 400 -22.02 -12.31 -4.97
C VAL A 400 -22.03 -12.74 -6.43
N ASP A 401 -20.88 -12.62 -7.09
CA ASP A 401 -20.68 -13.27 -8.39
C ASP A 401 -20.55 -14.79 -8.16
N ALA A 402 -21.67 -15.50 -8.23
CA ALA A 402 -21.77 -16.92 -7.93
C ALA A 402 -21.44 -17.79 -9.14
N GLY A 403 -21.14 -19.08 -8.92
CA GLY A 403 -20.89 -20.02 -10.02
C GLY A 403 -19.48 -20.02 -10.59
N VAL A 404 -18.61 -19.11 -10.15
CA VAL A 404 -17.24 -18.90 -10.69
C VAL A 404 -16.11 -19.47 -9.83
N ALA A 405 -16.45 -20.23 -8.78
CA ALA A 405 -15.46 -20.88 -7.93
C ALA A 405 -14.68 -21.97 -8.71
N PRO A 406 -13.41 -22.24 -8.37
CA PRO A 406 -12.68 -23.36 -8.93
C PRO A 406 -13.36 -24.71 -8.65
N LEU A 407 -13.10 -25.70 -9.50
CA LEU A 407 -13.67 -27.05 -9.36
C LEU A 407 -13.35 -27.63 -7.98
N GLY A 408 -14.36 -28.17 -7.30
CA GLY A 408 -14.22 -28.79 -5.98
C GLY A 408 -14.18 -27.78 -4.81
N VAL A 409 -14.15 -26.48 -5.07
CA VAL A 409 -14.20 -25.44 -4.03
C VAL A 409 -15.65 -25.02 -3.78
N THR A 410 -16.04 -24.95 -2.51
CA THR A 410 -17.31 -24.35 -2.08
C THR A 410 -16.99 -23.07 -1.31
N PRO A 411 -17.12 -21.89 -1.91
CA PRO A 411 -16.85 -20.64 -1.21
C PRO A 411 -17.91 -20.44 -0.12
N LEU A 412 -17.45 -20.13 1.10
CA LEU A 412 -18.29 -19.85 2.26
C LEU A 412 -18.14 -18.40 2.68
N VAL A 413 -19.27 -17.79 3.03
CA VAL A 413 -19.34 -16.46 3.64
C VAL A 413 -19.95 -16.62 5.02
N GLU A 414 -19.29 -16.10 6.04
CA GLU A 414 -19.81 -15.96 7.40
C GLU A 414 -20.49 -14.59 7.53
N LEU A 415 -21.65 -14.56 8.17
CA LEU A 415 -22.27 -13.32 8.60
C LEU A 415 -22.13 -13.19 10.11
N ARG A 416 -21.58 -12.07 10.56
CA ARG A 416 -21.50 -11.68 11.96
C ARG A 416 -22.35 -10.43 12.17
N VAL A 417 -22.96 -10.33 13.35
CA VAL A 417 -23.76 -9.17 13.74
C VAL A 417 -23.29 -8.60 15.05
N SER A 418 -23.43 -7.29 15.18
CA SER A 418 -23.23 -6.58 16.43
C SER A 418 -24.45 -5.74 16.74
N ASP A 419 -24.94 -5.85 17.98
CA ASP A 419 -26.09 -5.09 18.49
C ASP A 419 -25.69 -3.91 19.39
N ASN A 420 -24.39 -3.70 19.59
CA ASN A 420 -23.82 -2.61 20.38
C ASN A 420 -22.89 -1.71 19.54
N SER A 421 -23.31 -1.40 18.31
CA SER A 421 -22.57 -0.55 17.38
C SER A 421 -21.12 -1.01 17.22
N GLY A 422 -20.96 -2.26 16.77
CA GLY A 422 -19.72 -2.95 16.37
C GLY A 422 -18.61 -3.06 17.42
N LYS A 423 -18.96 -3.00 18.71
CA LYS A 423 -18.03 -3.32 19.79
C LYS A 423 -17.83 -4.84 19.95
N THR A 424 -18.90 -5.63 19.81
CA THR A 424 -18.83 -7.09 19.93
C THR A 424 -19.63 -7.76 18.83
N PHE A 425 -19.05 -8.79 18.20
CA PHE A 425 -19.67 -9.51 17.09
C PHE A 425 -20.00 -10.96 17.44
N GLN A 426 -21.24 -11.35 17.19
CA GLN A 426 -21.71 -12.73 17.25
C GLN A 426 -21.83 -13.30 15.83
N SER A 427 -21.38 -14.55 15.65
CA SER A 427 -21.57 -15.27 14.39
C SER A 427 -23.00 -15.75 14.21
N LEU A 428 -23.55 -15.59 13.02
CA LEU A 428 -24.82 -16.20 12.57
C LEU A 428 -24.58 -17.43 11.68
N GLY A 429 -23.34 -17.91 11.63
CA GLY A 429 -22.92 -19.04 10.82
C GLY A 429 -22.65 -18.70 9.36
N THR A 430 -22.20 -19.71 8.62
CA THR A 430 -21.77 -19.58 7.23
C THR A 430 -22.86 -19.97 6.23
N ARG A 431 -22.78 -19.41 5.03
CA ARG A 431 -23.59 -19.77 3.86
C ARG A 431 -22.68 -19.93 2.65
N SER A 432 -23.09 -20.77 1.71
CA SER A 432 -22.35 -20.94 0.46
C SER A 432 -22.63 -19.77 -0.49
N ALA A 433 -21.57 -19.29 -1.12
CA ALA A 433 -21.60 -18.31 -2.21
C ALA A 433 -21.78 -18.97 -3.60
N GLY A 434 -22.17 -20.24 -3.65
CA GLY A 434 -22.34 -21.01 -4.88
C GLY A 434 -21.06 -21.73 -5.32
N LYS A 435 -21.16 -23.01 -5.64
CA LYS A 435 -20.08 -23.80 -6.28
C LYS A 435 -20.01 -23.49 -7.77
N GLN A 436 -19.02 -24.04 -8.46
CA GLN A 436 -18.91 -23.93 -9.92
C GLN A 436 -20.22 -24.34 -10.62
N GLY A 437 -20.77 -23.46 -11.46
CA GLY A 437 -22.03 -23.67 -12.19
C GLY A 437 -23.31 -23.26 -11.44
N GLU A 438 -23.25 -22.91 -10.16
CA GLU A 438 -24.39 -22.42 -9.38
C GLU A 438 -24.54 -20.89 -9.51
N PHE A 439 -24.87 -20.41 -10.71
CA PHE A 439 -24.87 -18.97 -11.04
C PHE A 439 -25.97 -18.15 -10.32
N ASP A 440 -27.04 -18.81 -9.86
CA ASP A 440 -28.16 -18.15 -9.16
C ASP A 440 -28.00 -18.15 -7.64
N ALA A 441 -26.87 -18.63 -7.11
CA ALA A 441 -26.68 -18.74 -5.67
C ALA A 441 -26.58 -17.35 -5.00
N VAL A 442 -27.23 -17.21 -3.85
CA VAL A 442 -27.18 -16.02 -3.00
C VAL A 442 -26.94 -16.47 -1.55
N CYS A 443 -26.07 -15.76 -0.84
CA CYS A 443 -25.85 -16.06 0.58
C CYS A 443 -26.99 -15.45 1.40
N GLU A 444 -27.86 -16.27 1.97
CA GLU A 444 -29.08 -15.82 2.66
C GLU A 444 -29.13 -16.22 4.14
N TRP A 445 -29.51 -15.27 4.98
CA TRP A 445 -29.78 -15.48 6.39
C TRP A 445 -31.17 -14.93 6.75
N TYR A 446 -31.90 -15.71 7.56
CA TYR A 446 -33.26 -15.41 7.98
C TYR A 446 -33.37 -15.35 9.50
N GLY A 447 -34.42 -14.69 10.00
CA GLY A 447 -34.73 -14.71 11.43
C GLY A 447 -33.67 -14.00 12.28
N LEU A 448 -33.19 -12.85 11.81
CA LEU A 448 -32.02 -12.18 12.39
C LEU A 448 -32.35 -11.49 13.73
N GLY A 449 -33.62 -11.37 14.11
CA GLY A 449 -34.03 -10.80 15.39
C GLY A 449 -34.21 -9.28 15.30
N HIS A 450 -33.74 -8.56 16.32
CA HIS A 450 -33.95 -7.12 16.43
C HIS A 450 -32.80 -6.45 17.16
N ALA A 451 -32.57 -5.17 16.90
CA ALA A 451 -31.65 -4.33 17.66
C ALA A 451 -31.96 -2.86 17.41
N THR A 452 -31.38 -1.98 18.23
CA THR A 452 -31.48 -0.53 18.04
C THR A 452 -30.46 -0.04 17.01
N ASP A 453 -29.21 -0.50 17.14
CA ASP A 453 -28.08 -0.14 16.28
C ASP A 453 -27.36 -1.41 15.82
N ARG A 454 -27.87 -2.03 14.74
CA ARG A 454 -27.27 -3.27 14.22
C ARG A 454 -26.22 -2.98 13.17
N VAL A 455 -25.15 -3.75 13.24
CA VAL A 455 -24.06 -3.76 12.26
C VAL A 455 -23.88 -5.17 11.73
N PHE A 456 -23.77 -5.27 10.41
CA PHE A 456 -23.52 -6.52 9.70
C PHE A 456 -22.07 -6.56 9.22
N GLU A 457 -21.39 -7.67 9.49
CA GLU A 457 -20.03 -7.93 9.06
C GLU A 457 -20.01 -9.23 8.27
N ALA A 458 -19.75 -9.13 6.96
CA ALA A 458 -19.55 -10.27 6.08
C ALA A 458 -18.06 -10.63 6.05
N VAL A 459 -17.75 -11.90 6.26
CA VAL A 459 -16.38 -12.43 6.29
C VAL A 459 -16.28 -13.61 5.35
N THR A 460 -15.23 -13.67 4.52
CA THR A 460 -14.93 -14.87 3.73
C THR A 460 -13.43 -15.13 3.73
N ALA A 461 -13.07 -16.40 3.71
CA ALA A 461 -11.69 -16.86 3.51
C ALA A 461 -11.63 -17.86 2.34
N ALA A 462 -12.59 -17.75 1.41
CA ALA A 462 -12.75 -18.69 0.31
C ALA A 462 -11.55 -18.66 -0.65
N ALA A 463 -11.10 -19.85 -1.06
CA ALA A 463 -10.08 -20.04 -2.08
C ALA A 463 -10.69 -19.94 -3.50
N GLY A 464 -11.30 -18.79 -3.81
CA GLY A 464 -11.89 -18.51 -5.12
C GLY A 464 -12.10 -17.02 -5.35
N PRO A 465 -12.58 -16.61 -6.54
CA PRO A 465 -12.90 -15.22 -6.82
C PRO A 465 -13.91 -14.67 -5.81
N VAL A 466 -13.64 -13.47 -5.28
CA VAL A 466 -14.56 -12.78 -4.37
C VAL A 466 -14.96 -11.46 -5.01
N ARG A 467 -16.21 -11.39 -5.47
CA ARG A 467 -16.83 -10.17 -6.00
C ARG A 467 -18.17 -9.99 -5.33
N TRP A 468 -18.29 -8.99 -4.46
CA TRP A 468 -19.53 -8.69 -3.74
C TRP A 468 -20.27 -7.57 -4.44
N ILE A 469 -21.44 -7.90 -4.94
CA ILE A 469 -22.21 -7.09 -5.85
C ILE A 469 -23.09 -6.09 -5.08
N ASN A 470 -23.82 -6.59 -4.08
CA ASN A 470 -24.69 -5.79 -3.21
C ASN A 470 -25.09 -6.60 -1.97
N ALA A 471 -25.62 -5.93 -0.95
CA ALA A 471 -26.36 -6.58 0.12
C ALA A 471 -27.82 -6.11 0.11
N LEU A 472 -28.75 -7.04 0.30
CA LEU A 472 -30.17 -6.77 0.46
C LEU A 472 -30.60 -7.08 1.89
N MET A 473 -31.58 -6.34 2.39
CA MET A 473 -32.08 -6.53 3.74
C MET A 473 -33.57 -6.21 3.83
N ALA A 474 -34.30 -6.95 4.66
CA ALA A 474 -35.67 -6.64 5.03
C ALA A 474 -35.76 -6.23 6.50
N THR A 475 -36.30 -5.04 6.75
CA THR A 475 -36.51 -4.47 8.08
C THR A 475 -37.94 -4.02 8.32
N ARG A 476 -38.39 -4.09 9.57
CA ARG A 476 -39.57 -3.34 10.07
C ARG A 476 -39.18 -2.53 11.28
N ASN A 477 -39.74 -1.35 11.39
CA ASN A 477 -39.70 -0.60 12.63
C ASN A 477 -40.63 -1.26 13.66
N ALA A 478 -40.24 -1.22 14.94
CA ALA A 478 -41.21 -1.40 16.01
C ALA A 478 -42.30 -0.33 15.84
N ALA A 479 -43.57 -0.74 15.92
CA ALA A 479 -44.71 0.15 15.88
C ALA A 479 -44.68 1.14 17.05
#